data_AF-A0A3R9P9V9-F1
#
_entry.id   AF-A0A3R9P9V9-F1
#
_cell.length_a   1.000
_cell.length_b   1.000
_cell.length_c   1.000
_cell.angle_alpha   90.00
_cell.angle_beta   90.00
_cell.angle_gamma   90.00
#
_symmetry.space_group_name_H-M   'P 1'
#
loop_
_entity.id
_entity.type
_entity.pdbx_description
1 polymer ?
#
loop_
_entity_poly.entity_id
_entity_poly.type
_entity_poly.pdbx_seq_one_letter_code
_entity_poly.pdbx_strand_id
1 'polypeptide(L)'
;MHQLPELMAQTTHTAFYLLMWSVSLLLQLTLFVSLFSRSVARFAPFFTNFIGFYLLRSVVLFFILNPASAATYSRLYNFFLVLDVLVQFCVAAELTRHLATTHGGWTRRNIVVPVVFLCATAICTYITIQLAPHAEVRVDPSLIAFSYYMIFLWLWTFALHETTAVGRSVAQGFAIYSIISIVANIGRTSAMFVDHPRSYAAWTYVLAGGYLVVVIFWLGTLRPNREKLVPKPLKTTI
;
A
#
# COMPACT_ATOMS: atom_id res chain seq x y z
N MET A 1 -41.16 -7.36 -17.28
CA MET A 1 -40.54 -6.01 -17.27
C MET A 1 -39.62 -5.74 -16.06
N HIS A 2 -39.52 -6.63 -15.05
CA HIS A 2 -38.62 -6.44 -13.89
C HIS A 2 -37.12 -6.73 -14.14
N GLN A 3 -36.73 -7.37 -15.25
CA GLN A 3 -35.32 -7.71 -15.53
C GLN A 3 -34.50 -6.57 -16.16
N LEU A 4 -35.17 -5.57 -16.76
CA LEU A 4 -34.55 -4.43 -17.42
C LEU A 4 -33.73 -3.53 -16.47
N PRO A 5 -34.24 -3.16 -15.28
CA PRO A 5 -33.45 -2.39 -14.31
C PRO A 5 -32.27 -3.17 -13.71
N GLU A 6 -32.37 -4.50 -13.58
CA GLU A 6 -31.25 -5.33 -13.10
C GLU A 6 -30.12 -5.42 -14.13
N LEU A 7 -30.46 -5.56 -15.43
CA LEU A 7 -29.50 -5.52 -16.54
C LEU A 7 -28.81 -4.15 -16.66
N MET A 8 -29.54 -3.05 -16.49
CA MET A 8 -28.95 -1.71 -16.47
C MET A 8 -28.05 -1.47 -15.24
N ALA A 9 -28.42 -2.00 -14.08
CA ALA A 9 -27.58 -1.93 -12.88
C ALA A 9 -26.28 -2.75 -13.05
N GLN A 10 -26.38 -3.97 -13.59
CA GLN A 10 -25.20 -4.83 -13.79
C GLN A 10 -24.23 -4.27 -14.84
N THR A 11 -24.75 -3.69 -15.92
CA THR A 11 -23.91 -3.04 -16.96
C THR A 11 -23.22 -1.78 -16.45
N THR A 12 -23.92 -0.96 -15.66
CA THR A 12 -23.31 0.23 -15.04
C THR A 12 -22.24 -0.12 -14.01
N HIS A 13 -22.45 -1.15 -13.18
CA HIS A 13 -21.43 -1.66 -12.25
C HIS A 13 -20.19 -2.19 -12.99
N THR A 14 -20.40 -2.94 -14.07
CA THR A 14 -19.30 -3.49 -14.88
C THR A 14 -18.51 -2.38 -15.58
N ALA A 15 -19.20 -1.40 -16.18
CA ALA A 15 -18.57 -0.27 -16.83
C ALA A 15 -17.74 0.57 -15.84
N PHE A 16 -18.29 0.84 -14.65
CA PHE A 16 -17.59 1.58 -13.62
C PHE A 16 -16.37 0.82 -13.10
N TYR A 17 -16.48 -0.50 -12.89
CA TYR A 17 -15.36 -1.35 -12.51
C TYR A 17 -14.23 -1.32 -13.56
N LEU A 18 -14.57 -1.47 -14.84
CA LEU A 18 -13.60 -1.41 -15.93
C LEU A 18 -12.93 -0.04 -16.05
N LEU A 19 -13.69 1.03 -15.85
CA LEU A 19 -13.16 2.40 -15.84
C LEU A 19 -12.19 2.60 -14.68
N MET A 20 -12.59 2.24 -13.46
CA MET A 20 -11.73 2.32 -12.28
C MET A 20 -10.45 1.50 -12.44
N TRP A 21 -10.58 0.28 -12.98
CA TRP A 21 -9.43 -0.58 -13.27
C TRP A 21 -8.49 0.05 -14.30
N SER A 22 -9.02 0.54 -15.43
CA SER A 22 -8.23 1.14 -16.51
C SER A 22 -7.50 2.40 -16.04
N VAL A 23 -8.20 3.27 -15.31
CA VAL A 23 -7.63 4.50 -14.73
C VAL A 23 -6.55 4.17 -13.71
N SER A 24 -6.80 3.19 -12.83
CA SER A 24 -5.79 2.73 -11.86
C SER A 24 -4.56 2.17 -12.55
N LEU A 25 -4.73 1.36 -13.60
CA LEU A 25 -3.63 0.77 -14.35
C LEU A 25 -2.80 1.86 -15.05
N LEU A 26 -3.46 2.81 -15.70
CA LEU A 26 -2.79 3.93 -16.37
C LEU A 26 -1.99 4.79 -15.37
N LEU A 27 -2.57 5.09 -14.20
CA LEU A 27 -1.91 5.84 -13.15
C LEU A 27 -0.72 5.06 -12.55
N GLN A 28 -0.87 3.76 -12.30
CA GLN A 28 0.23 2.92 -11.81
C GLN A 28 1.36 2.82 -12.84
N LEU A 29 1.04 2.68 -14.13
CA LEU A 29 2.03 2.67 -15.21
C LEU A 29 2.77 4.01 -15.29
N THR A 30 2.04 5.11 -15.19
CA THR A 30 2.61 6.47 -15.18
C THR A 30 3.53 6.65 -13.98
N LEU A 31 3.12 6.21 -12.80
CA LEU A 31 3.95 6.23 -11.59
C LEU A 31 5.22 5.38 -11.81
N PHE A 32 5.08 4.14 -12.28
CA PHE A 32 6.19 3.24 -12.50
C PHE A 32 7.24 3.85 -13.44
N VAL A 33 6.81 4.33 -14.63
CA VAL A 33 7.70 5.02 -15.58
C VAL A 33 8.33 6.27 -14.94
N SER A 34 7.55 7.03 -14.16
CA SER A 34 8.05 8.21 -13.46
C SER A 34 9.11 7.87 -12.40
N LEU A 35 9.08 6.70 -11.77
CA LEU A 35 10.10 6.29 -10.79
C LEU A 35 11.46 6.05 -11.46
N PHE A 36 11.48 5.50 -12.67
CA PHE A 36 12.70 5.32 -13.46
C PHE A 36 13.21 6.64 -14.04
N SER A 37 12.33 7.43 -14.67
CA SER A 37 12.74 8.70 -15.29
C SER A 37 13.29 9.70 -14.28
N ARG A 38 12.77 9.67 -13.05
CA ARG A 38 13.23 10.51 -11.93
C ARG A 38 14.34 9.88 -11.10
N SER A 39 14.90 8.74 -11.51
CA SER A 39 15.94 8.00 -10.77
C SER A 39 15.59 7.61 -9.32
N VAL A 40 14.31 7.68 -8.94
CA VAL A 40 13.82 7.26 -7.61
C VAL A 40 14.04 5.77 -7.40
N ALA A 41 13.97 4.98 -8.49
CA ALA A 41 14.24 3.54 -8.48
C ALA A 41 15.60 3.14 -7.90
N ARG A 42 16.61 4.02 -7.97
CA ARG A 42 17.94 3.77 -7.37
C ARG A 42 17.95 3.97 -5.86
N PHE A 43 17.06 4.84 -5.35
CA PHE A 43 16.99 5.19 -3.93
C PHE A 43 15.97 4.34 -3.16
N ALA A 44 14.93 3.85 -3.84
CA ALA A 44 13.89 3.00 -3.26
C ALA A 44 13.56 1.82 -4.22
N PRO A 45 14.52 0.89 -4.44
CA PRO A 45 14.33 -0.24 -5.36
C PRO A 45 13.19 -1.17 -4.96
N PHE A 46 13.00 -1.48 -3.67
CA PHE A 46 11.93 -2.36 -3.23
C PHE A 46 10.56 -1.69 -3.36
N PHE A 47 10.44 -0.40 -3.06
CA PHE A 47 9.22 0.35 -3.38
C PHE A 47 8.90 0.33 -4.88
N THR A 48 9.90 0.48 -5.74
CA THR A 48 9.69 0.46 -7.19
C THR A 48 9.25 -0.92 -7.68
N ASN A 49 9.89 -1.97 -7.16
CA ASN A 49 9.47 -3.36 -7.41
C ASN A 49 8.06 -3.65 -6.87
N PHE A 50 7.67 -3.05 -5.75
CA PHE A 50 6.31 -3.13 -5.24
C PHE A 50 5.30 -2.56 -6.24
N ILE A 51 5.54 -1.36 -6.77
CA ILE A 51 4.64 -0.79 -7.80
C ILE A 51 4.60 -1.68 -9.05
N GLY A 52 5.76 -2.19 -9.50
CA GLY A 52 5.83 -3.10 -10.66
C GLY A 52 5.09 -4.42 -10.42
N PHE A 53 5.19 -4.99 -9.22
CA PHE A 53 4.48 -6.20 -8.82
C PHE A 53 2.96 -6.01 -8.85
N TYR A 54 2.45 -4.89 -8.33
CA TYR A 54 1.02 -4.58 -8.37
C TYR A 54 0.50 -4.38 -9.81
N LEU A 55 1.32 -3.78 -10.68
CA LEU A 55 0.99 -3.64 -12.09
C LEU A 55 0.91 -5.02 -12.77
N LEU A 56 1.91 -5.88 -12.56
CA LEU A 56 1.91 -7.25 -13.08
C LEU A 56 0.72 -8.06 -12.55
N ARG A 57 0.47 -8.01 -11.23
CA ARG A 57 -0.66 -8.69 -10.59
C ARG A 57 -1.99 -8.25 -11.19
N SER A 58 -2.19 -6.94 -11.40
CA SER A 58 -3.41 -6.40 -12.01
C SER A 58 -3.63 -6.92 -13.42
N VAL A 59 -2.59 -6.93 -14.25
CA VAL A 59 -2.62 -7.43 -15.63
C VAL A 59 -2.90 -8.94 -15.66
N VAL A 60 -2.16 -9.71 -14.88
CA VAL A 60 -2.30 -11.19 -14.85
C VAL A 60 -3.68 -11.60 -14.38
N LEU A 61 -4.20 -11.00 -13.30
CA LEU A 61 -5.54 -11.33 -12.80
C LEU A 61 -6.63 -10.96 -13.81
N PHE A 62 -6.49 -9.85 -14.53
CA PHE A 62 -7.44 -9.45 -15.58
C PHE A 62 -7.48 -10.44 -16.75
N PHE A 63 -6.32 -10.89 -17.24
CA PHE A 63 -6.28 -11.84 -18.35
C PHE A 63 -6.75 -13.25 -17.97
N ILE A 64 -6.54 -13.66 -16.72
CA ILE A 64 -6.88 -15.00 -16.23
C ILE A 64 -8.36 -15.12 -15.82
N LEU A 65 -9.06 -13.99 -15.65
CA LEU A 65 -10.48 -13.93 -15.29
C LEU A 65 -11.42 -14.60 -16.30
N ASN A 66 -11.04 -14.75 -17.57
CA ASN A 66 -11.90 -15.32 -18.63
C ASN A 66 -11.63 -16.80 -18.99
N PRO A 67 -10.37 -17.28 -19.11
CA PRO A 67 -10.12 -18.63 -19.60
C PRO A 67 -9.78 -19.68 -18.54
N ALA A 68 -9.53 -19.31 -17.27
CA ALA A 68 -8.99 -20.24 -16.28
C ALA A 68 -10.08 -20.91 -15.42
N SER A 69 -9.88 -22.19 -15.11
CA SER A 69 -10.70 -22.90 -14.13
C SER A 69 -10.59 -22.27 -12.74
N ALA A 70 -11.65 -22.33 -11.94
CA ALA A 70 -11.70 -21.76 -10.58
C ALA A 70 -10.53 -22.23 -9.69
N ALA A 71 -10.08 -23.49 -9.87
CA ALA A 71 -8.93 -24.05 -9.16
C ALA A 71 -7.61 -23.36 -9.54
N THR A 72 -7.39 -23.07 -10.82
CA THR A 72 -6.19 -22.36 -11.30
C THR A 72 -6.18 -20.93 -10.81
N TYR A 73 -7.34 -20.25 -10.85
CA TYR A 73 -7.50 -18.90 -10.32
C TYR A 73 -7.17 -18.85 -8.82
N SER A 74 -7.71 -19.78 -8.02
CA SER A 74 -7.44 -19.85 -6.58
C SER A 74 -5.96 -20.09 -6.25
N ARG A 75 -5.28 -21.00 -6.96
CA ARG A 75 -3.84 -21.25 -6.77
C ARG A 75 -2.99 -20.02 -7.09
N LEU A 76 -3.27 -19.35 -8.21
CA LEU A 76 -2.57 -18.13 -8.59
C LEU A 76 -2.81 -17.00 -7.61
N TYR A 77 -4.05 -16.83 -7.16
CA TYR A 77 -4.40 -15.84 -6.15
C TYR A 77 -3.60 -16.06 -4.85
N ASN A 78 -3.55 -17.30 -4.35
CA ASN A 78 -2.78 -17.63 -3.15
C ASN A 78 -1.27 -17.41 -3.35
N PHE A 79 -0.74 -17.74 -4.53
CA PHE A 79 0.65 -17.48 -4.88
C PHE A 79 0.96 -15.97 -4.87
N PHE A 80 0.10 -15.15 -5.48
CA PHE A 80 0.22 -13.70 -5.44
C PHE A 80 0.10 -13.13 -4.03
N LEU A 81 -0.70 -13.75 -3.15
CA LEU A 81 -0.82 -13.34 -1.75
C LEU A 81 0.52 -13.55 -1.01
N VAL A 82 1.16 -14.72 -1.17
CA VAL A 82 2.47 -14.97 -0.57
C VAL A 82 3.53 -13.98 -1.09
N LEU A 83 3.55 -13.75 -2.41
CA LEU A 83 4.47 -12.77 -2.99
C LEU A 83 4.20 -11.35 -2.47
N ASP A 84 2.95 -10.97 -2.32
CA ASP A 84 2.56 -9.66 -1.80
C ASP A 84 3.10 -9.43 -0.38
N VAL A 85 2.96 -10.42 0.51
CA VAL A 85 3.52 -10.36 1.87
C VAL A 85 5.05 -10.19 1.83
N LEU A 86 5.74 -10.93 0.97
CA LEU A 86 7.19 -10.82 0.82
C LEU A 86 7.63 -9.43 0.31
N VAL A 87 6.95 -8.91 -0.70
CA VAL A 87 7.24 -7.59 -1.27
C VAL A 87 6.96 -6.49 -0.23
N GLN A 88 5.84 -6.58 0.49
CA GLN A 88 5.51 -5.67 1.59
C GLN A 88 6.59 -5.68 2.67
N PHE A 89 7.07 -6.86 3.08
CA PHE A 89 8.16 -6.97 4.06
C PHE A 89 9.45 -6.33 3.54
N CYS A 90 9.79 -6.52 2.27
CA CYS A 90 10.96 -5.89 1.65
C CYS A 90 10.86 -4.35 1.66
N VAL A 91 9.68 -3.78 1.35
CA VAL A 91 9.45 -2.33 1.42
C VAL A 91 9.56 -1.82 2.85
N ALA A 92 8.97 -2.54 3.81
CA ALA A 92 9.06 -2.22 5.23
C ALA A 92 10.52 -2.22 5.72
N ALA A 93 11.29 -3.23 5.32
CA ALA A 93 12.72 -3.34 5.64
C ALA A 93 13.55 -2.24 4.97
N GLU A 94 13.26 -1.91 3.71
CA GLU A 94 13.90 -0.80 2.98
C GLU A 94 13.71 0.53 3.72
N LEU A 95 12.47 0.89 4.05
CA LEU A 95 12.16 2.12 4.77
C LEU A 95 12.80 2.14 6.17
N THR A 96 12.71 1.02 6.89
CA THR A 96 13.33 0.89 8.22
C THR A 96 14.85 1.10 8.14
N ARG A 97 15.51 0.48 7.16
CA ARG A 97 16.95 0.62 6.93
C ARG A 97 17.30 2.06 6.59
N HIS A 98 16.55 2.72 5.70
CA HIS A 98 16.79 4.12 5.37
C HIS A 98 16.71 5.01 6.61
N LEU A 99 15.67 4.85 7.43
CA LEU A 99 15.50 5.62 8.67
C LEU A 99 16.62 5.36 9.69
N ALA A 100 17.01 4.10 9.88
CA ALA A 100 18.12 3.73 10.75
C ALA A 100 19.46 4.32 10.26
N THR A 101 19.73 4.27 8.95
CA THR A 101 20.97 4.82 8.37
C THR A 101 21.06 6.33 8.49
N THR A 102 19.95 7.06 8.40
CA THR A 102 19.93 8.51 8.64
C THR A 102 20.27 8.88 10.09
N HIS A 103 20.14 7.95 11.05
CA HIS A 103 20.38 8.18 12.47
C HIS A 103 21.71 7.55 12.96
N GLY A 104 22.74 7.58 12.10
CA GLY A 104 24.07 7.05 12.43
C GLY A 104 24.20 5.53 12.30
N GLY A 105 23.27 4.87 11.61
CA GLY A 105 23.32 3.44 11.32
C GLY A 105 22.61 2.57 12.37
N TRP A 106 22.94 1.27 12.39
CA TRP A 106 22.35 0.28 13.29
C TRP A 106 22.93 0.38 14.70
N THR A 107 22.57 1.43 15.42
CA THR A 107 22.84 1.57 16.85
C THR A 107 21.81 0.78 17.67
N ARG A 108 22.13 0.44 18.92
CA ARG A 108 21.21 -0.30 19.81
C ARG A 108 19.83 0.38 19.91
N ARG A 109 19.78 1.71 19.99
CA ARG A 109 18.54 2.50 20.00
C ARG A 109 17.75 2.34 18.70
N ASN A 110 18.42 2.39 17.55
CA ASN A 110 17.78 2.27 16.23
C ASN A 110 17.32 0.84 15.90
N ILE A 111 17.84 -0.18 16.60
CA ILE A 111 17.34 -1.56 16.53
C ILE A 111 16.11 -1.73 17.42
N VAL A 112 16.09 -1.12 18.60
CA VAL A 112 14.96 -1.24 19.54
C VAL A 112 13.68 -0.63 18.97
N VAL A 113 13.76 0.52 18.28
CA VAL A 113 12.58 1.19 17.70
C VAL A 113 11.75 0.29 16.77
N PRO A 114 12.30 -0.33 15.70
CA PRO A 114 11.54 -1.20 14.83
C PRO A 114 11.04 -2.47 15.55
N VAL A 115 11.77 -2.99 16.55
CA VAL A 115 11.27 -4.11 17.38
C VAL A 115 10.05 -3.68 18.18
N VAL A 116 10.08 -2.51 18.81
CA VAL A 116 8.92 -1.95 19.53
C VAL A 116 7.75 -1.75 18.58
N PHE A 117 7.98 -1.26 17.36
CA PHE A 117 6.94 -1.12 16.35
C PHE A 117 6.37 -2.47 15.91
N LEU A 118 7.20 -3.51 15.73
CA LEU A 118 6.72 -4.86 15.44
C LEU A 118 5.83 -5.39 16.57
N CYS A 119 6.22 -5.20 17.82
CA CYS A 119 5.38 -5.58 18.97
C CYS A 119 4.07 -4.79 19.01
N ALA A 120 4.13 -3.46 18.81
CA ALA A 120 2.95 -2.60 18.78
C ALA A 120 2.00 -3.01 17.63
N THR A 121 2.54 -3.28 16.44
CA THR A 121 1.80 -3.81 15.30
C THR A 121 1.12 -5.12 15.64
N ALA A 122 1.82 -6.07 16.26
CA ALA A 122 1.24 -7.35 16.64
C ALA A 122 0.06 -7.18 17.62
N ILE A 123 0.21 -6.29 18.61
CA ILE A 123 -0.84 -5.96 19.57
C ILE A 123 -2.04 -5.29 18.87
N CYS A 124 -1.81 -4.28 18.04
CA CYS A 124 -2.88 -3.59 17.31
C CYS A 124 -3.64 -4.51 16.35
N THR A 125 -2.92 -5.37 15.61
CA THR A 125 -3.54 -6.37 14.74
C THR A 125 -4.36 -7.37 15.55
N TYR A 126 -3.81 -7.87 16.66
CA TYR A 126 -4.55 -8.77 17.56
C TYR A 126 -5.84 -8.13 18.07
N ILE A 127 -5.77 -6.90 18.60
CA ILE A 127 -6.95 -6.15 19.08
C ILE A 127 -7.97 -5.98 17.94
N THR A 128 -7.53 -5.60 16.75
CA THR A 128 -8.41 -5.38 15.59
C THR A 128 -9.16 -6.66 15.20
N ILE A 129 -8.46 -7.80 15.18
CA ILE A 129 -9.06 -9.10 14.87
C ILE A 129 -10.06 -9.51 15.96
N GLN A 130 -9.73 -9.30 17.24
CA GLN A 130 -10.61 -9.66 18.36
C GLN A 130 -11.85 -8.77 18.45
N LEU A 131 -11.80 -7.53 17.97
CA LEU A 131 -12.95 -6.64 17.90
C LEU A 131 -13.90 -6.96 16.74
N ALA A 132 -13.49 -7.80 15.78
CA ALA A 132 -14.30 -8.25 14.65
C ALA A 132 -14.44 -9.79 14.58
N PRO A 133 -14.84 -10.48 15.68
CA PRO A 133 -14.76 -11.94 15.75
C PRO A 133 -15.77 -12.66 14.84
N HIS A 134 -16.82 -11.97 14.38
CA HIS A 134 -17.95 -12.54 13.63
C HIS A 134 -18.03 -12.03 12.18
N ALA A 135 -16.95 -11.46 11.64
CA ALA A 135 -16.93 -11.04 10.24
C ALA A 135 -16.92 -12.28 9.32
N GLU A 136 -17.96 -12.44 8.49
CA GLU A 136 -18.07 -13.54 7.52
C GLU A 136 -16.93 -13.54 6.49
N VAL A 137 -16.43 -12.34 6.15
CA VAL A 137 -15.21 -12.17 5.36
C VAL A 137 -14.05 -11.87 6.30
N ARG A 138 -13.19 -12.87 6.50
CA ARG A 138 -11.95 -12.72 7.28
C ARG A 138 -11.10 -11.60 6.68
N VAL A 139 -10.85 -10.56 7.48
CA VAL A 139 -9.87 -9.54 7.13
C VAL A 139 -8.49 -10.18 7.13
N ASP A 140 -7.68 -9.92 6.09
CA ASP A 140 -6.33 -10.45 5.98
C ASP A 140 -5.44 -9.86 7.10
N PRO A 141 -4.96 -10.68 8.06
CA PRO A 141 -4.14 -10.21 9.17
C PRO A 141 -2.83 -9.58 8.70
N SER A 142 -2.29 -10.05 7.57
CA SER A 142 -1.02 -9.55 7.03
C SER A 142 -1.14 -8.11 6.56
N LEU A 143 -2.25 -7.79 5.88
CA LEU A 143 -2.56 -6.43 5.42
C LEU A 143 -2.74 -5.46 6.60
N ILE A 144 -3.46 -5.87 7.65
CA ILE A 144 -3.64 -5.04 8.85
C ILE A 144 -2.30 -4.80 9.54
N ALA A 145 -1.48 -5.85 9.72
CA ALA A 145 -0.18 -5.74 10.34
C ALA A 145 0.75 -4.79 9.56
N PHE A 146 0.81 -4.95 8.23
CA PHE A 146 1.56 -4.05 7.37
C PHE A 146 1.08 -2.61 7.49
N SER A 147 -0.25 -2.41 7.54
CA SER A 147 -0.86 -1.08 7.66
C SER A 147 -0.44 -0.36 8.95
N TYR A 148 -0.53 -1.03 10.11
CA TYR A 148 -0.08 -0.45 11.38
C TYR A 148 1.43 -0.18 11.38
N TYR A 149 2.23 -1.12 10.85
CA TYR A 149 3.67 -0.95 10.80
C TYR A 149 4.07 0.28 9.96
N MET A 150 3.43 0.49 8.81
CA MET A 150 3.67 1.67 7.96
C MET A 150 3.26 2.98 8.63
N ILE A 151 2.18 2.99 9.42
CA ILE A 151 1.79 4.15 10.23
C ILE A 151 2.88 4.46 11.26
N PHE A 152 3.39 3.46 11.99
CA PHE A 152 4.46 3.68 12.97
C PHE A 152 5.76 4.14 12.32
N LEU A 153 6.15 3.58 11.17
CA LEU A 153 7.30 4.06 10.39
C LEU A 153 7.12 5.52 9.96
N TRP A 154 5.93 5.91 9.53
CA TRP A 154 5.63 7.30 9.17
C TRP A 154 5.73 8.23 10.38
N LEU A 155 5.17 7.85 11.54
CA LEU A 155 5.33 8.60 12.78
C LEU A 155 6.80 8.77 13.18
N TRP A 156 7.61 7.73 12.98
CA TRP A 156 9.04 7.81 13.21
C TRP A 156 9.72 8.82 12.28
N THR A 157 9.26 8.95 11.03
CA THR A 157 9.82 9.96 10.12
C THR A 157 9.62 11.40 10.59
N PHE A 158 8.56 11.71 11.37
CA PHE A 158 8.36 13.04 11.95
C PHE A 158 9.27 13.32 13.14
N ALA A 159 9.55 12.30 13.94
CA ALA A 159 10.54 12.40 15.01
C ALA A 159 11.96 12.65 14.46
N LEU A 160 12.17 12.47 13.15
CA LEU A 160 13.44 12.58 12.46
C LEU A 160 13.44 13.77 11.48
N HIS A 161 13.90 14.94 11.95
CA HIS A 161 14.00 16.14 11.12
C HIS A 161 14.88 15.98 9.86
N GLU A 162 15.83 15.05 9.84
CA GLU A 162 16.79 14.88 8.72
C GLU A 162 16.47 13.76 7.72
N THR A 163 15.23 13.25 7.72
CA THR A 163 14.84 12.16 6.79
C THR A 163 14.84 12.63 5.33
N THR A 164 15.32 11.78 4.42
CA THR A 164 15.28 12.05 2.97
C THR A 164 13.84 12.33 2.49
N ALA A 165 13.67 13.30 1.60
CA ALA A 165 12.35 13.67 1.07
C ALA A 165 11.64 12.48 0.41
N VAL A 166 12.40 11.61 -0.28
CA VAL A 166 11.88 10.39 -0.92
C VAL A 166 11.36 9.41 0.12
N GLY A 167 12.17 9.03 1.13
CA GLY A 167 11.75 8.06 2.15
C GLY A 167 10.53 8.52 2.94
N ARG A 168 10.48 9.82 3.27
CA ARG A 168 9.33 10.45 3.94
C ARG A 168 8.06 10.41 3.09
N SER A 169 8.17 10.74 1.80
CA SER A 169 7.03 10.73 0.87
C SER A 169 6.50 9.31 0.65
N VAL A 170 7.39 8.32 0.53
CA VAL A 170 6.99 6.90 0.43
C VAL A 170 6.26 6.47 1.70
N ALA A 171 6.85 6.69 2.88
CA ALA A 171 6.24 6.33 4.17
C ALA A 171 4.89 7.04 4.38
N GLN A 172 4.79 8.33 4.03
CA GLN A 172 3.56 9.10 4.14
C GLN A 172 2.45 8.54 3.25
N GLY A 173 2.75 8.22 1.98
CA GLY A 173 1.75 7.63 1.09
C GLY A 173 1.26 6.28 1.60
N PHE A 174 2.15 5.42 2.10
CA PHE A 174 1.75 4.16 2.72
C PHE A 174 0.91 4.38 3.98
N ALA A 175 1.27 5.33 4.86
CA ALA A 175 0.49 5.61 6.06
C ALA A 175 -0.92 6.14 5.74
N ILE A 176 -1.04 7.06 4.77
CA ILE A 176 -2.35 7.55 4.30
C ILE A 176 -3.20 6.37 3.80
N TYR A 177 -2.63 5.54 2.93
CA TYR A 177 -3.36 4.37 2.41
C TYR A 177 -3.72 3.38 3.52
N SER A 178 -2.83 3.18 4.49
CA SER A 178 -3.03 2.27 5.63
C SER A 178 -4.18 2.74 6.53
N ILE A 179 -4.29 4.05 6.81
CA ILE A 179 -5.41 4.62 7.56
C ILE A 179 -6.71 4.41 6.82
N ILE A 180 -6.75 4.74 5.52
CA ILE A 180 -7.94 4.51 4.68
C ILE A 180 -8.31 3.03 4.66
N SER A 181 -7.31 2.14 4.55
CA SER A 181 -7.50 0.70 4.54
C SER A 181 -8.13 0.18 5.83
N ILE A 182 -7.61 0.61 6.99
CA ILE A 182 -8.17 0.24 8.30
C ILE A 182 -9.61 0.74 8.42
N VAL A 183 -9.87 2.01 8.13
CA VAL A 183 -11.22 2.61 8.20
C VAL A 183 -12.20 1.88 7.27
N ALA A 184 -11.79 1.59 6.04
CA ALA A 184 -12.65 0.89 5.08
C ALA A 184 -12.84 -0.59 5.42
N ASN A 185 -11.89 -1.25 6.10
CA ASN A 185 -12.10 -2.61 6.63
C ASN A 185 -13.11 -2.59 7.78
N ILE A 186 -13.02 -1.62 8.69
CA ILE A 186 -14.02 -1.43 9.76
C ILE A 186 -15.40 -1.16 9.15
N GLY A 187 -15.47 -0.27 8.16
CA GLY A 187 -16.70 0.05 7.45
C GLY A 187 -17.32 -1.12 6.67
N ARG A 188 -16.50 -1.96 6.02
CA ARG A 188 -16.98 -3.20 5.39
C ARG A 188 -17.54 -4.19 6.40
N THR A 189 -16.84 -4.33 7.52
CA THR A 189 -17.24 -5.22 8.61
C THR A 189 -18.58 -4.77 9.20
N SER A 190 -18.75 -3.47 9.48
CA SER A 190 -20.02 -2.93 9.98
C SER A 190 -21.16 -3.03 8.96
N ALA A 191 -20.89 -2.78 7.67
CA ALA A 191 -21.88 -2.90 6.61
C ALA A 191 -22.39 -4.35 6.43
N MET A 192 -21.52 -5.34 6.65
CA MET A 192 -21.91 -6.75 6.65
C MET A 192 -22.79 -7.11 7.85
N PHE A 193 -22.48 -6.60 9.05
CA PHE A 193 -23.31 -6.83 10.23
C PHE A 193 -24.75 -6.31 10.09
N VAL A 194 -25.00 -5.35 9.21
CA VAL A 194 -26.33 -4.76 8.98
C VAL A 194 -26.94 -5.21 7.63
N ASP A 195 -26.37 -6.23 6.96
CA ASP A 195 -26.85 -6.76 5.67
C ASP A 195 -27.09 -5.68 4.60
N HIS A 196 -26.18 -4.71 4.49
CA HIS A 196 -26.28 -3.62 3.54
C HIS A 196 -25.27 -3.76 2.39
N PRO A 197 -25.60 -4.52 1.31
CA PRO A 197 -24.67 -4.83 0.22
C PRO A 197 -24.19 -3.58 -0.54
N ARG A 198 -25.04 -2.54 -0.62
CA ARG A 198 -24.66 -1.24 -1.22
C ARG A 198 -23.57 -0.53 -0.42
N SER A 199 -23.64 -0.60 0.91
CA SER A 199 -22.65 0.02 1.80
C SER A 199 -21.32 -0.74 1.72
N TYR A 200 -21.37 -2.08 1.65
CA TYR A 200 -20.18 -2.90 1.42
C TYR A 200 -19.47 -2.56 0.09
N ALA A 201 -20.23 -2.42 -1.00
CA ALA A 201 -19.70 -2.00 -2.28
C ALA A 201 -19.06 -0.60 -2.21
N ALA A 202 -19.72 0.35 -1.55
CA ALA A 202 -19.20 1.71 -1.37
C ALA A 202 -17.83 1.71 -0.67
N TRP A 203 -17.65 0.96 0.41
CA TRP A 203 -16.36 0.85 1.09
C TRP A 203 -15.27 0.18 0.25
N THR A 204 -15.64 -0.71 -0.67
CA THR A 204 -14.70 -1.27 -1.65
C THR A 204 -14.22 -0.20 -2.63
N TYR A 205 -15.11 0.68 -3.08
CA TYR A 205 -14.73 1.82 -3.92
C TYR A 205 -13.92 2.89 -3.17
N VAL A 206 -14.16 3.07 -1.87
CA VAL A 206 -13.33 3.96 -1.01
C VAL A 206 -11.87 3.51 -1.00
N LEU A 207 -11.59 2.20 -0.95
CA LEU A 207 -10.22 1.68 -1.02
C LEU A 207 -9.57 1.94 -2.37
N ALA A 208 -10.30 1.68 -3.45
CA ALA A 208 -9.82 1.93 -4.80
C ALA A 208 -9.53 3.42 -5.00
N GLY A 209 -10.47 4.30 -4.63
CA GLY A 209 -10.28 5.75 -4.68
C GLY A 209 -9.15 6.24 -3.79
N GLY A 210 -9.04 5.73 -2.56
CA GLY A 210 -7.95 6.04 -1.63
C GLY A 210 -6.58 5.68 -2.20
N TYR A 211 -6.48 4.52 -2.86
CA TYR A 211 -5.25 4.13 -3.56
C TYR A 211 -4.90 5.11 -4.68
N LEU A 212 -5.88 5.51 -5.51
CA LEU A 212 -5.66 6.49 -6.58
C LEU A 212 -5.14 7.82 -6.04
N VAL A 213 -5.70 8.31 -4.93
CA VAL A 213 -5.23 9.53 -4.26
C VAL A 213 -3.77 9.39 -3.84
N VAL A 214 -3.38 8.25 -3.26
CA VAL A 214 -1.99 7.99 -2.87
C VAL A 214 -1.05 7.91 -4.08
N VAL A 215 -1.48 7.30 -5.18
CA VAL A 215 -0.69 7.27 -6.43
C VAL A 215 -0.47 8.67 -6.99
N ILE A 216 -1.52 9.51 -7.03
CA ILE A 216 -1.43 10.91 -7.46
C ILE A 216 -0.49 11.68 -6.52
N PHE A 217 -0.60 11.46 -5.21
CA PHE A 217 0.29 12.04 -4.23
C PHE A 217 1.75 11.66 -4.49
N TRP A 218 2.06 10.39 -4.75
CA TRP A 218 3.41 9.94 -5.08
C TRP A 218 3.92 10.51 -6.41
N LEU A 219 3.07 10.63 -7.43
CA LEU A 219 3.41 11.29 -8.68
C LEU A 219 3.82 12.76 -8.49
N GLY A 220 3.19 13.45 -7.54
CA GLY A 220 3.52 14.83 -7.17
C GLY A 220 4.81 14.94 -6.36
N THR A 221 4.94 14.13 -5.31
CA THR A 221 5.95 14.29 -4.25
C THR A 221 7.25 13.54 -4.49
N LEU A 222 7.25 12.41 -5.21
CA LEU A 222 8.46 11.63 -5.49
C LEU A 222 9.28 12.29 -6.60
N ARG A 223 10.03 13.33 -6.21
CA ARG A 223 11.03 14.01 -7.03
C ARG A 223 12.40 13.84 -6.37
N PRO A 224 13.47 13.54 -7.14
CA PRO A 224 14.82 13.47 -6.59
C PRO A 224 15.22 14.83 -6.04
N ASN A 225 15.68 14.86 -4.79
CA ASN A 225 16.30 16.06 -4.22
C ASN A 225 17.60 16.35 -4.98
N ARG A 226 17.59 17.39 -5.82
CA ARG A 226 18.80 17.90 -6.52
C ARG A 226 19.89 18.35 -5.54
N GLU A 227 19.55 18.65 -4.29
CA GLU A 227 20.45 19.29 -3.32
C GLU A 227 21.53 18.36 -2.72
N LYS A 228 21.43 17.04 -2.85
CA LYS A 228 22.48 16.10 -2.37
C LYS A 228 23.53 15.74 -3.43
N LEU A 229 23.43 16.30 -4.64
CA LEU A 229 24.45 16.13 -5.70
C LEU A 229 25.59 17.15 -5.59
N VAL A 230 25.49 18.14 -4.72
CA VAL A 230 26.62 19.03 -4.40
C VAL A 230 27.38 18.37 -3.23
N PRO A 231 28.65 17.96 -3.43
CA PRO A 231 29.46 17.50 -2.32
C PRO A 231 29.50 18.61 -1.27
N LYS A 232 29.18 18.30 -0.01
CA LYS A 232 29.49 19.23 1.09
C LYS A 232 30.98 19.58 0.95
N PRO A 233 31.38 20.85 0.78
CA PRO A 233 32.78 21.20 0.79
C PRO A 233 33.36 20.66 2.10
N LEU A 234 34.48 19.93 1.99
CA LEU A 234 35.21 19.48 3.16
C LEU A 234 35.38 20.69 4.06
N LYS A 235 34.78 20.63 5.27
CA LYS A 235 35.14 21.58 6.32
C LYS A 235 36.62 21.33 6.59
N THR A 236 37.46 22.18 6.03
CA THR A 236 38.84 22.37 6.46
C THR A 236 38.78 22.87 7.89
N THR A 237 38.82 21.94 8.85
CA THR A 237 39.27 22.24 10.20
C THR A 237 40.76 22.59 10.10
N ILE A 238 41.05 23.88 10.22
CA ILE A 238 42.37 24.44 10.51
C ILE A 238 42.69 24.13 11.98
#